data_AF-A0A838TSD9-F1
#
_entry.id   AF-A0A838TSD9-F1
#
_cell.length_a   1.000
_cell.length_b   1.000
_cell.length_c   1.000
_cell.angle_alpha   90.00
_cell.angle_beta   90.00
_cell.angle_gamma   90.00
#
_symmetry.space_group_name_H-M   'P 1'
#
loop_
_entity.id
_entity.type
_entity.pdbx_description
1 polymer ?
#
loop_
_entity_poly.entity_id
_entity_poly.type
_entity_poly.pdbx_seq_one_letter_code
_entity_poly.pdbx_strand_id
1 'polypeptide(L)'
;MQKYLNINHFLLLIGIFIFFSLPHTIFAACTSVPISGNYTVSTSCAFAGTVDGVDAGTGTSNTANITINPGQTLTLNAGQTIAWGGTITINGSLAINATASLKQGPIWMTDQDADGYPLTTTQTWSQTQGANSRRRNVMVTVTNIDLNDTNASINKTTTPSFSPTAGSLLSGTTVTISSSGADAIYYTTDGSTPTTSSTNQATTPLVINSAVTVKALAVKAGYDNSAIATAAYTVITLSWSGTTSGSVNIGSV
;
A
#
# COMPACT_ATOMS: atom_id res chain seq x y z
N MET A 1 -78.15 40.31 40.54
CA MET A 1 -77.06 40.48 41.52
C MET A 1 -75.79 39.90 40.92
N GLN A 2 -74.80 40.78 40.78
CA GLN A 2 -73.48 40.58 40.20
C GLN A 2 -72.61 39.71 41.12
N LYS A 3 -71.83 38.77 40.56
CA LYS A 3 -70.49 38.45 41.07
C LYS A 3 -69.62 37.80 40.00
N TYR A 4 -68.42 38.34 39.92
CA TYR A 4 -67.38 38.17 38.93
C TYR A 4 -66.60 36.84 39.05
N LEU A 5 -65.97 36.53 37.92
CA LEU A 5 -64.88 35.61 37.58
C LEU A 5 -63.69 35.56 38.57
N ASN A 6 -63.09 34.38 38.78
CA ASN A 6 -61.64 34.17 38.98
C ASN A 6 -61.29 32.67 38.84
N ILE A 7 -60.65 32.25 37.73
CA ILE A 7 -59.19 32.05 37.53
C ILE A 7 -58.67 30.68 37.99
N ASN A 8 -58.14 29.96 37.01
CA ASN A 8 -57.09 28.92 37.04
C ASN A 8 -57.16 27.83 38.10
N HIS A 9 -57.37 26.58 37.66
CA HIS A 9 -56.43 25.48 37.94
C HIS A 9 -56.55 24.44 36.82
N PHE A 10 -55.77 24.69 35.76
CA PHE A 10 -55.38 23.71 34.77
C PHE A 10 -54.50 22.68 35.48
N LEU A 11 -55.09 21.57 35.95
CA LEU A 11 -54.31 20.44 36.43
C LEU A 11 -53.73 19.72 35.20
N LEU A 12 -52.58 20.23 34.76
CA LEU A 12 -51.64 19.53 33.90
C LEU A 12 -51.27 18.23 34.62
N LEU A 13 -51.84 17.09 34.21
CA LEU A 13 -51.21 15.80 34.48
C LEU A 13 -49.89 15.83 33.70
N ILE A 14 -48.82 16.23 34.38
CA ILE A 14 -47.46 16.04 33.93
C ILE A 14 -47.31 14.52 33.79
N GLY A 15 -47.40 14.05 32.55
CA GLY A 15 -46.97 12.70 32.21
C GLY A 15 -45.56 12.56 32.74
N ILE A 16 -45.38 11.67 33.72
CA ILE A 16 -44.08 11.09 33.99
C ILE A 16 -43.73 10.29 32.73
N PHE A 17 -43.14 10.99 31.75
CA PHE A 17 -42.21 10.38 30.83
C PHE A 17 -41.05 9.93 31.68
N ILE A 18 -41.18 8.73 32.25
CA ILE A 18 -40.03 7.89 32.53
C ILE A 18 -39.32 7.75 31.18
N PHE A 19 -38.36 8.64 30.94
CA PHE A 19 -37.28 8.35 30.02
C PHE A 19 -36.63 7.10 30.59
N PHE A 20 -37.07 5.94 30.14
CA PHE A 20 -36.17 4.82 30.00
C PHE A 20 -35.09 5.34 29.06
N SER A 21 -34.04 5.95 29.63
CA SER A 21 -32.75 6.00 28.99
C SER A 21 -32.34 4.54 28.87
N LEU A 22 -32.84 3.87 27.82
CA LEU A 22 -32.29 2.60 27.37
C LEU A 22 -30.79 2.82 27.37
N PRO A 23 -30.01 1.95 28.03
CA PRO A 23 -28.56 2.05 27.93
C PRO A 23 -28.26 2.07 26.44
N HIS A 24 -27.69 3.18 25.96
CA HIS A 24 -27.11 3.22 24.63
C HIS A 24 -26.02 2.16 24.69
N THR A 25 -26.32 0.98 24.18
CA THR A 25 -25.35 -0.11 24.10
C THR A 25 -24.28 0.38 23.14
N ILE A 26 -23.19 0.90 23.70
CA ILE A 26 -21.99 1.23 22.96
C ILE A 26 -21.42 -0.12 22.53
N PHE A 27 -21.70 -0.52 21.29
CA PHE A 27 -21.14 -1.75 20.73
C PHE A 27 -19.65 -1.54 20.50
N ALA A 28 -18.86 -2.56 20.83
CA ALA A 28 -17.43 -2.55 20.54
C ALA A 28 -17.19 -2.48 19.02
N ALA A 29 -16.08 -1.87 18.61
CA ALA A 29 -15.69 -1.87 17.21
C ALA A 29 -15.39 -3.30 16.74
N CYS A 30 -15.78 -3.64 15.50
CA CYS A 30 -15.38 -4.90 14.88
C CYS A 30 -13.86 -4.91 14.74
N THR A 31 -13.21 -5.87 15.40
CA THR A 31 -11.75 -6.01 15.39
C THR A 31 -11.32 -7.02 14.31
N SER A 32 -10.07 -6.90 13.88
CA SER A 32 -9.43 -7.85 12.95
C SER A 32 -10.19 -8.03 11.63
N VAL A 33 -10.87 -6.97 11.16
CA VAL A 33 -11.45 -6.95 9.82
C VAL A 33 -10.29 -7.01 8.81
N PRO A 34 -10.20 -8.04 7.95
CA PRO A 34 -9.09 -8.19 7.05
C PRO A 34 -9.15 -7.11 5.95
N ILE A 35 -7.98 -6.69 5.48
CA ILE A 35 -7.87 -5.78 4.33
C ILE A 35 -8.48 -6.43 3.08
N SER A 36 -8.25 -7.74 2.92
CA SER A 36 -8.76 -8.56 1.82
C SER A 36 -9.33 -9.88 2.32
N GLY A 37 -10.51 -10.25 1.83
CA GLY A 37 -11.13 -11.56 2.10
C GLY A 37 -12.41 -11.51 2.92
N ASN A 38 -12.84 -12.69 3.38
CA ASN A 38 -14.08 -12.86 4.12
C ASN A 38 -13.94 -12.42 5.59
N TYR A 39 -15.03 -12.00 6.21
CA TYR A 39 -15.06 -11.66 7.64
C TYR A 39 -16.13 -12.46 8.40
N THR A 40 -15.78 -12.88 9.61
CA THR A 40 -16.71 -13.54 10.53
C THR A 40 -16.87 -12.70 11.78
N VAL A 41 -18.10 -12.30 12.09
CA VAL A 41 -18.48 -11.62 13.32
C VAL A 41 -18.55 -12.66 14.43
N SER A 42 -17.41 -12.88 15.08
CA SER A 42 -17.26 -13.83 16.20
C SER A 42 -17.63 -13.23 17.55
N THR A 43 -17.64 -11.89 17.64
CA THR A 43 -18.06 -11.12 18.81
C THR A 43 -18.97 -9.99 18.34
N SER A 44 -20.05 -9.73 19.07
CA SER A 44 -21.00 -8.66 18.74
C SER A 44 -20.30 -7.31 18.63
N CYS A 45 -20.46 -6.63 17.50
CA CYS A 45 -19.68 -5.44 17.16
C CYS A 45 -20.41 -4.51 16.19
N ALA A 46 -19.89 -3.30 16.05
CA ALA A 46 -20.22 -2.38 14.97
C ALA A 46 -18.94 -2.00 14.20
N PHE A 47 -19.03 -1.79 12.89
CA PHE A 47 -17.90 -1.24 12.15
C PHE A 47 -17.60 0.19 12.62
N ALA A 48 -16.36 0.64 12.44
CA ALA A 48 -15.90 1.94 12.95
C ALA A 48 -16.10 3.08 11.93
N GLY A 49 -16.02 2.78 10.63
CA GLY A 49 -16.13 3.79 9.57
C GLY A 49 -17.57 4.18 9.22
N THR A 50 -17.73 5.35 8.57
CA THR A 50 -18.98 5.74 7.90
C THR A 50 -19.25 4.84 6.69
N VAL A 51 -18.21 4.46 5.96
CA VAL A 51 -18.22 3.35 5.00
C VAL A 51 -17.18 2.35 5.45
N ASP A 52 -17.54 1.09 5.54
CA ASP A 52 -16.66 0.01 5.99
C ASP A 52 -17.12 -1.34 5.38
N GLY A 53 -16.51 -2.45 5.79
CA GLY A 53 -16.95 -3.79 5.43
C GLY A 53 -15.81 -4.67 4.95
N VAL A 54 -16.12 -5.55 3.99
CA VAL A 54 -15.18 -6.54 3.46
C VAL A 54 -14.99 -6.36 1.97
N ASP A 55 -13.77 -6.62 1.49
CA ASP A 55 -13.42 -6.46 0.09
C ASP A 55 -12.52 -7.60 -0.38
N ALA A 56 -12.87 -8.25 -1.49
CA ALA A 56 -12.05 -9.28 -2.13
C ALA A 56 -12.34 -9.32 -3.64
N GLY A 57 -11.40 -9.80 -4.46
CA GLY A 57 -11.56 -9.87 -5.92
C GLY A 57 -10.86 -8.74 -6.67
N THR A 58 -11.27 -8.51 -7.93
CA THR A 58 -10.60 -7.56 -8.85
C THR A 58 -11.61 -6.66 -9.56
N GLY A 59 -11.15 -5.49 -10.02
CA GLY A 59 -11.98 -4.52 -10.74
C GLY A 59 -13.26 -4.16 -9.95
N THR A 60 -14.42 -4.23 -10.61
CA THR A 60 -15.73 -3.94 -10.00
C THR A 60 -16.31 -5.11 -9.20
N SER A 61 -15.67 -6.29 -9.22
CA SER A 61 -16.20 -7.50 -8.58
C SER A 61 -15.69 -7.62 -7.14
N ASN A 62 -16.55 -7.33 -6.17
CA ASN A 62 -16.33 -7.74 -4.79
C ASN A 62 -16.90 -9.15 -4.57
N THR A 63 -16.12 -10.06 -3.99
CA THR A 63 -16.54 -11.44 -3.70
C THR A 63 -16.48 -11.79 -2.21
N ALA A 64 -16.16 -10.83 -1.35
CA ALA A 64 -16.00 -11.09 0.07
C ALA A 64 -17.35 -11.35 0.76
N ASN A 65 -17.36 -12.37 1.62
CA ASN A 65 -18.51 -12.79 2.41
C ASN A 65 -18.43 -12.24 3.83
N ILE A 66 -19.59 -11.96 4.42
CA ILE A 66 -19.73 -11.67 5.86
C ILE A 66 -20.52 -12.81 6.48
N THR A 67 -20.03 -13.39 7.56
CA THR A 67 -20.75 -14.39 8.36
C THR A 67 -20.95 -13.87 9.78
N ILE A 68 -22.17 -13.90 10.28
CA ILE A 68 -22.49 -13.57 11.67
C ILE A 68 -22.72 -14.88 12.42
N ASN A 69 -21.90 -15.15 13.44
CA ASN A 69 -22.00 -16.39 14.20
C ASN A 69 -23.26 -16.42 15.08
N PRO A 70 -23.73 -17.62 15.47
CA PRO A 70 -24.84 -17.76 16.41
C PRO A 70 -24.62 -16.94 17.69
N GLY A 71 -25.68 -16.27 18.14
CA GLY A 71 -25.66 -15.43 19.35
C GLY A 71 -24.88 -14.11 19.23
N GLN A 72 -24.28 -13.81 18.07
CA GLN A 72 -23.61 -12.53 17.82
C GLN A 72 -24.50 -11.55 17.08
N THR A 73 -24.29 -10.27 17.33
CA THR A 73 -24.97 -9.17 16.64
C THR A 73 -23.97 -8.30 15.91
N LEU A 74 -24.14 -8.16 14.60
CA LEU A 74 -23.52 -7.07 13.85
C LEU A 74 -24.46 -5.87 13.88
N THR A 75 -24.00 -4.74 14.41
CA THR A 75 -24.80 -3.50 14.47
C THR A 75 -24.28 -2.49 13.45
N LEU A 76 -25.19 -1.90 12.68
CA LEU A 76 -24.94 -0.77 11.81
C LEU A 76 -25.59 0.48 12.43
N ASN A 77 -24.77 1.46 12.78
CA ASN A 77 -25.20 2.74 13.33
C ASN A 77 -25.75 3.67 12.25
N ALA A 78 -26.51 4.68 12.66
CA ALA A 78 -27.10 5.66 11.76
C ALA A 78 -26.06 6.25 10.80
N GLY A 79 -26.37 6.27 9.51
CA GLY A 79 -25.49 6.78 8.45
C GLY A 79 -24.35 5.85 8.02
N GLN A 80 -24.15 4.70 8.67
CA GLN A 80 -23.13 3.75 8.26
C GLN A 80 -23.54 3.01 6.98
N THR A 81 -22.58 2.79 6.11
CA THR A 81 -22.70 1.94 4.94
C THR A 81 -21.75 0.77 5.06
N ILE A 82 -22.28 -0.45 5.06
CA ILE A 82 -21.45 -1.66 5.01
C ILE A 82 -21.46 -2.19 3.59
N ALA A 83 -20.26 -2.32 3.04
CA ALA A 83 -20.02 -2.88 1.74
C ALA A 83 -19.58 -4.35 1.84
N TRP A 84 -20.09 -5.17 0.93
CA TRP A 84 -19.71 -6.58 0.78
C TRP A 84 -19.78 -6.99 -0.69
N GLY A 85 -19.31 -8.20 -0.99
CA GLY A 85 -19.26 -8.71 -2.34
C GLY A 85 -20.14 -9.93 -2.58
N GLY A 86 -19.85 -11.00 -1.85
CA GLY A 86 -20.54 -12.27 -2.01
C GLY A 86 -21.83 -12.33 -1.18
N THR A 87 -21.85 -13.22 -0.20
CA THR A 87 -23.02 -13.48 0.64
C THR A 87 -22.86 -12.88 2.03
N ILE A 88 -23.97 -12.42 2.60
CA ILE A 88 -24.10 -12.17 4.04
C ILE A 88 -24.87 -13.35 4.64
N THR A 89 -24.21 -14.12 5.50
CA THR A 89 -24.81 -15.25 6.23
C THR A 89 -25.10 -14.81 7.66
N ILE A 90 -26.36 -14.85 8.09
CA ILE A 90 -26.80 -14.39 9.40
C ILE A 90 -27.25 -15.59 10.24
N ASN A 91 -26.36 -16.13 11.08
CA ASN A 91 -26.72 -17.18 12.05
C ASN A 91 -27.04 -16.60 13.45
N GLY A 92 -26.76 -15.31 13.66
CA GLY A 92 -27.13 -14.54 14.85
C GLY A 92 -28.11 -13.44 14.49
N SER A 93 -27.73 -12.18 14.77
CA SER A 93 -28.55 -11.00 14.52
C SER A 93 -27.81 -9.94 13.69
N LEU A 94 -28.55 -9.22 12.87
CA LEU A 94 -28.09 -8.04 12.16
C LEU A 94 -29.00 -6.87 12.55
N ALA A 95 -28.45 -5.87 13.24
CA ALA A 95 -29.17 -4.67 13.67
C ALA A 95 -28.84 -3.51 12.72
N ILE A 96 -29.84 -2.91 12.07
CA ILE A 96 -29.67 -1.80 11.13
C ILE A 96 -30.40 -0.58 11.70
N ASN A 97 -29.66 0.43 12.13
CA ASN A 97 -30.23 1.60 12.79
C ASN A 97 -30.41 2.78 11.83
N ALA A 98 -31.59 3.41 11.89
CA ALA A 98 -31.91 4.64 11.17
C ALA A 98 -31.54 4.61 9.68
N THR A 99 -30.60 5.45 9.26
CA THR A 99 -30.17 5.62 7.86
C THR A 99 -29.01 4.72 7.44
N ALA A 100 -28.68 3.70 8.25
CA ALA A 100 -27.70 2.70 7.89
C ALA A 100 -28.07 1.98 6.59
N SER A 101 -27.08 1.61 5.79
CA SER A 101 -27.30 0.93 4.52
C SER A 101 -26.33 -0.21 4.28
N LEU A 102 -26.83 -1.18 3.52
CA LEU A 102 -26.09 -2.29 2.98
C LEU A 102 -25.89 -2.02 1.49
N LYS A 103 -24.64 -1.99 1.02
CA LYS A 103 -24.32 -1.82 -0.40
C LYS A 103 -23.41 -2.94 -0.93
N GLN A 104 -23.90 -3.74 -1.87
CA GLN A 104 -23.05 -4.70 -2.55
C GLN A 104 -22.10 -3.97 -3.52
N GLY A 105 -20.81 -4.30 -3.48
CA GLY A 105 -19.79 -3.73 -4.36
C GLY A 105 -18.44 -3.51 -3.67
N PRO A 106 -17.44 -3.05 -4.44
CA PRO A 106 -16.10 -2.84 -3.93
C PRO A 106 -16.04 -1.64 -2.98
N ILE A 107 -15.03 -1.70 -2.10
CA ILE A 107 -14.66 -0.60 -1.22
C ILE A 107 -13.45 0.11 -1.85
N TRP A 108 -13.54 1.42 -1.93
CA TRP A 108 -12.58 2.28 -2.58
C TRP A 108 -11.93 3.21 -1.56
N MET A 109 -10.64 3.46 -1.74
CA MET A 109 -9.85 4.46 -1.00
C MET A 109 -9.10 5.32 -2.01
N THR A 110 -8.76 6.55 -1.63
CA THR A 110 -7.97 7.44 -2.49
C THR A 110 -6.49 7.10 -2.36
N ASP A 111 -5.84 6.90 -3.49
CA ASP A 111 -4.42 6.61 -3.66
C ASP A 111 -4.00 7.24 -5.01
N GLN A 112 -3.26 8.34 -4.92
CA GLN A 112 -2.97 9.23 -6.05
C GLN A 112 -1.86 8.71 -6.95
N ASP A 113 -0.87 8.03 -6.39
CA ASP A 113 0.31 7.57 -7.09
C ASP A 113 0.36 6.05 -7.28
N ALA A 114 -0.67 5.35 -6.77
CA ALA A 114 -0.93 3.93 -6.95
C ALA A 114 0.08 2.99 -6.29
N ASP A 115 0.66 3.40 -5.16
CA ASP A 115 1.65 2.63 -4.43
C ASP A 115 1.02 1.67 -3.38
N GLY A 116 -0.30 1.74 -3.16
CA GLY A 116 -1.03 0.90 -2.22
C GLY A 116 -1.09 1.47 -0.79
N TYR A 117 -0.63 2.70 -0.57
CA TYR A 117 -0.86 3.46 0.66
C TYR A 117 -1.91 4.54 0.41
N PRO A 118 -2.94 4.63 1.26
CA PRO A 118 -4.00 5.58 1.00
C PRO A 118 -3.64 7.00 1.46
N LEU A 119 -4.02 8.00 0.67
CA LEU A 119 -3.95 9.43 1.03
C LEU A 119 -4.79 9.76 2.27
N THR A 120 -5.89 9.03 2.46
CA THR A 120 -6.73 9.15 3.65
C THR A 120 -7.25 7.78 4.06
N THR A 121 -7.52 7.57 5.34
CA THR A 121 -8.21 6.36 5.80
C THR A 121 -9.71 6.35 5.46
N THR A 122 -10.21 7.41 4.81
CA THR A 122 -11.61 7.48 4.38
C THR A 122 -11.85 6.48 3.28
N GLN A 123 -12.91 5.71 3.45
CA GLN A 123 -13.36 4.74 2.47
C GLN A 123 -14.65 5.19 1.84
N THR A 124 -14.88 4.73 0.62
CA THR A 124 -16.08 5.02 -0.13
C THR A 124 -16.59 3.73 -0.78
N TRP A 125 -17.90 3.68 -1.02
CA TRP A 125 -18.51 2.64 -1.83
C TRP A 125 -18.87 3.23 -3.19
N SER A 126 -18.56 2.50 -4.25
CA SER A 126 -18.97 2.82 -5.62
C SER A 126 -18.93 1.57 -6.48
N GLN A 127 -19.85 1.42 -7.43
CA GLN A 127 -19.80 0.30 -8.38
C GLN A 127 -18.65 0.43 -9.38
N THR A 128 -18.15 1.64 -9.60
CA THR A 128 -17.08 1.95 -10.55
C THR A 128 -15.90 2.60 -9.83
N GLN A 129 -14.69 2.35 -10.33
CA GLN A 129 -13.48 3.00 -9.86
C GLN A 129 -13.55 4.51 -10.10
N GLY A 130 -13.30 5.31 -9.07
CA GLY A 130 -13.10 6.76 -9.19
C GLY A 130 -11.68 7.10 -9.68
N ALA A 131 -11.47 8.34 -10.12
CA ALA A 131 -10.12 8.84 -10.38
C ALA A 131 -9.28 8.77 -9.09
N ASN A 132 -8.00 8.38 -9.21
CA ASN A 132 -7.07 8.24 -8.08
C ASN A 132 -7.62 7.35 -6.96
N SER A 133 -8.44 6.37 -7.30
CA SER A 133 -9.04 5.47 -6.34
C SER A 133 -8.56 4.04 -6.57
N ARG A 134 -8.20 3.37 -5.48
CA ARG A 134 -7.81 1.96 -5.47
C ARG A 134 -8.71 1.20 -4.52
N ARG A 135 -8.86 -0.10 -4.79
CA ARG A 135 -9.67 -0.94 -3.92
C ARG A 135 -9.01 -1.07 -2.56
N ARG A 136 -9.81 -1.16 -1.51
CA ARG A 136 -9.31 -1.45 -0.18
C ARG A 136 -8.48 -2.74 -0.17
N ASN A 137 -8.93 -3.77 -0.87
CA ASN A 137 -8.29 -5.09 -0.85
C ASN A 137 -6.92 -5.16 -1.55
N VAL A 138 -6.52 -4.11 -2.27
CA VAL A 138 -5.17 -3.99 -2.85
C VAL A 138 -4.25 -3.10 -2.03
N MET A 139 -4.75 -2.49 -0.96
CA MET A 139 -3.94 -1.65 -0.09
C MET A 139 -2.98 -2.49 0.75
N VAL A 140 -1.79 -1.94 0.99
CA VAL A 140 -0.82 -2.48 1.95
C VAL A 140 -1.32 -2.27 3.38
N THR A 141 -2.01 -1.16 3.64
CA THR A 141 -2.59 -0.80 4.92
C THR A 141 -3.84 0.06 4.73
N VAL A 142 -4.76 0.01 5.69
CA VAL A 142 -5.98 0.84 5.72
C VAL A 142 -6.00 1.82 6.89
N THR A 143 -4.99 1.77 7.76
CA THR A 143 -4.90 2.57 9.00
C THR A 143 -3.78 3.60 8.96
N ASN A 144 -2.79 3.44 8.08
CA ASN A 144 -1.69 4.38 7.94
C ASN A 144 -1.89 5.21 6.68
N ILE A 145 -1.78 6.52 6.85
CA ILE A 145 -1.89 7.50 5.77
C ILE A 145 -0.51 7.67 5.13
N ASP A 146 -0.46 7.79 3.81
CA ASP A 146 0.71 8.32 3.13
C ASP A 146 0.77 9.86 3.27
N LEU A 147 1.89 10.36 3.79
CA LEU A 147 2.10 11.78 4.05
C LEU A 147 2.74 12.52 2.86
N ASN A 148 3.03 11.85 1.74
CA ASN A 148 3.62 12.47 0.56
C ASN A 148 3.05 11.99 -0.78
N ASP A 149 1.78 12.34 -0.98
CA ASP A 149 0.86 12.20 -2.14
C ASP A 149 1.38 12.56 -3.56
N THR A 150 2.69 12.78 -3.73
CA THR A 150 3.36 13.08 -5.00
C THR A 150 4.43 12.05 -5.40
N ASN A 151 4.74 11.04 -4.57
CA ASN A 151 5.85 10.11 -4.80
C ASN A 151 5.47 8.63 -4.64
N ALA A 152 5.37 7.93 -5.78
CA ALA A 152 5.00 6.51 -5.90
C ALA A 152 5.87 5.46 -5.17
N SER A 153 6.84 5.86 -4.33
CA SER A 153 7.43 4.95 -3.33
C SER A 153 8.34 5.72 -2.37
N ILE A 154 8.03 5.72 -1.08
CA ILE A 154 8.94 6.26 -0.05
C ILE A 154 9.64 5.23 0.82
N ASN A 155 9.36 3.95 0.60
CA ASN A 155 10.21 2.88 1.08
C ASN A 155 10.75 2.05 -0.08
N LYS A 156 11.10 2.63 -1.24
CA LYS A 156 11.86 1.91 -2.26
C LYS A 156 13.33 2.24 -2.17
N THR A 157 14.16 1.21 -2.23
CA THR A 157 15.61 1.39 -2.22
C THR A 157 16.07 2.15 -3.47
N THR A 158 17.02 3.08 -3.32
CA THR A 158 17.56 3.86 -4.45
C THR A 158 18.09 2.95 -5.55
N THR A 159 17.79 3.25 -6.81
CA THR A 159 18.30 2.49 -7.97
C THR A 159 19.83 2.54 -8.01
N PRO A 160 20.52 1.39 -8.19
CA PRO A 160 21.96 1.37 -8.35
C PRO A 160 22.45 2.26 -9.49
N SER A 161 23.64 2.81 -9.30
CA SER A 161 24.40 3.56 -10.31
C SER A 161 25.74 2.88 -10.56
N PHE A 162 26.28 3.06 -11.77
CA PHE A 162 27.56 2.48 -12.18
C PHE A 162 28.58 3.59 -12.44
N SER A 163 29.80 3.41 -11.94
CA SER A 163 30.92 4.30 -12.20
C SER A 163 32.17 3.51 -12.57
N PRO A 164 32.72 3.63 -13.80
CA PRO A 164 32.22 4.47 -14.90
C PRO A 164 30.82 4.08 -15.39
N THR A 165 30.10 5.03 -15.99
CA THR A 165 28.83 4.75 -16.68
C THR A 165 29.04 3.80 -17.87
N ALA A 166 27.97 3.14 -18.32
CA ALA A 166 27.98 2.25 -19.49
C ALA A 166 28.72 2.86 -20.69
N GLY A 167 29.47 2.04 -21.42
CA GLY A 167 30.28 2.50 -22.56
C GLY A 167 31.55 1.66 -22.79
N SER A 168 32.46 2.20 -23.61
CA SER A 168 33.73 1.54 -23.90
C SER A 168 34.77 1.81 -22.82
N LEU A 169 35.37 0.75 -22.29
CA LEU A 169 36.40 0.79 -21.25
C LEU A 169 37.67 0.10 -21.73
N LEU A 170 38.82 0.49 -21.16
CA LEU A 170 40.05 -0.27 -21.34
C LEU A 170 39.94 -1.62 -20.60
N SER A 171 40.53 -2.68 -21.16
CA SER A 171 40.59 -3.98 -20.46
C SER A 171 41.24 -3.82 -19.09
N GLY A 172 40.61 -4.38 -18.06
CA GLY A 172 41.06 -4.27 -16.67
C GLY A 172 40.50 -3.06 -15.91
N THR A 173 39.65 -2.23 -16.53
CA THR A 173 38.98 -1.13 -15.83
C THR A 173 38.05 -1.66 -14.75
N THR A 174 38.07 -1.03 -13.58
CA THR A 174 37.16 -1.33 -12.47
C THR A 174 35.87 -0.51 -12.57
N VAL A 175 34.74 -1.15 -12.30
CA VAL A 175 33.40 -0.55 -12.23
C VAL A 175 32.89 -0.69 -10.80
N THR A 176 32.53 0.42 -10.19
CA THR A 176 31.87 0.47 -8.89
C THR A 176 30.35 0.53 -9.10
N ILE A 177 29.61 -0.27 -8.35
CA ILE A 177 28.15 -0.26 -8.29
C ILE A 177 27.76 0.32 -6.93
N SER A 178 26.95 1.38 -6.89
CA SER A 178 26.56 2.04 -5.64
C SER A 178 25.08 2.42 -5.62
N SER A 179 24.49 2.42 -4.43
CA SER A 179 23.11 2.87 -4.19
C SER A 179 23.04 3.53 -2.81
N SER A 180 22.39 4.69 -2.70
CA SER A 180 22.33 5.42 -1.44
C SER A 180 21.44 4.71 -0.42
N GLY A 181 22.00 4.35 0.73
CA GLY A 181 21.24 3.77 1.84
C GLY A 181 20.74 2.34 1.62
N ALA A 182 21.27 1.63 0.62
CA ALA A 182 21.03 0.20 0.43
C ALA A 182 21.81 -0.63 1.46
N ASP A 183 21.20 -1.70 1.96
CA ASP A 183 21.89 -2.69 2.82
C ASP A 183 22.68 -3.69 1.97
N ALA A 184 22.19 -4.03 0.78
CA ALA A 184 22.89 -4.87 -0.18
C ALA A 184 22.55 -4.48 -1.62
N ILE A 185 23.48 -4.78 -2.54
CA ILE A 185 23.28 -4.63 -3.98
C ILE A 185 23.65 -5.95 -4.65
N TYR A 186 22.66 -6.61 -5.25
CA TYR A 186 22.83 -7.84 -6.00
C TYR A 186 23.01 -7.53 -7.48
N TYR A 187 23.86 -8.28 -8.18
CA TYR A 187 24.08 -8.05 -9.60
C TYR A 187 24.30 -9.34 -10.40
N THR A 188 24.18 -9.22 -11.72
CA THR A 188 24.43 -10.27 -12.71
C THR A 188 25.27 -9.68 -13.85
N THR A 189 26.10 -10.50 -14.48
CA THR A 189 26.99 -10.11 -15.59
C THR A 189 26.61 -10.79 -16.91
N ASP A 190 25.68 -11.73 -16.87
CA ASP A 190 25.16 -12.48 -18.02
C ASP A 190 23.92 -11.80 -18.64
N GLY A 191 23.52 -10.62 -18.13
CA GLY A 191 22.33 -9.90 -18.56
C GLY A 191 21.00 -10.43 -18.00
N SER A 192 21.01 -11.47 -17.16
CA SER A 192 19.81 -11.94 -16.45
C SER A 192 19.35 -10.93 -15.38
N THR A 193 18.09 -11.00 -14.94
CA THR A 193 17.59 -10.07 -13.91
C THR A 193 18.08 -10.49 -12.52
N PRO A 194 18.78 -9.62 -11.77
CA PRO A 194 19.21 -9.94 -10.40
C PRO A 194 18.02 -10.04 -9.45
N THR A 195 18.14 -10.90 -8.44
CA THR A 195 17.20 -11.07 -7.33
C THR A 195 17.96 -11.07 -6.00
N THR A 196 17.26 -11.09 -4.87
CA THR A 196 17.88 -11.26 -3.54
C THR A 196 18.56 -12.62 -3.35
N SER A 197 18.33 -13.58 -4.24
CA SER A 197 19.01 -14.89 -4.25
C SER A 197 20.17 -14.96 -5.24
N SER A 198 20.48 -13.87 -5.95
CA SER A 198 21.63 -13.82 -6.85
C SER A 198 22.94 -14.00 -6.05
N THR A 199 23.86 -14.81 -6.58
CA THR A 199 25.12 -15.14 -5.89
C THR A 199 26.04 -13.94 -5.71
N ASN A 200 26.04 -13.01 -6.68
CA ASN A 200 26.97 -11.88 -6.67
C ASN A 200 26.37 -10.67 -5.93
N GLN A 201 27.11 -10.18 -4.93
CA GLN A 201 26.84 -8.91 -4.25
C GLN A 201 27.97 -7.91 -4.52
N ALA A 202 27.63 -6.64 -4.71
CA ALA A 202 28.58 -5.58 -5.02
C ALA A 202 29.28 -5.08 -3.74
N THR A 203 30.16 -5.90 -3.17
CA THR A 203 31.00 -5.55 -2.00
C THR A 203 32.38 -5.01 -2.39
N THR A 204 32.84 -5.31 -3.61
CA THR A 204 34.07 -4.81 -4.20
C THR A 204 33.84 -4.35 -5.64
N PRO A 205 34.70 -3.46 -6.20
CA PRO A 205 34.60 -3.07 -7.60
C PRO A 205 34.76 -4.26 -8.57
N LEU A 206 33.96 -4.27 -9.63
CA LEU A 206 33.97 -5.29 -10.67
C LEU A 206 35.03 -4.97 -11.74
N VAL A 207 35.94 -5.89 -12.04
CA VAL A 207 36.93 -5.73 -13.10
C VAL A 207 36.34 -6.16 -14.46
N ILE A 208 36.37 -5.27 -15.44
CA ILE A 208 35.84 -5.53 -16.79
C ILE A 208 37.00 -5.89 -17.74
N ASN A 209 37.05 -7.17 -18.14
CA ASN A 209 38.08 -7.70 -19.05
C ASN A 209 37.53 -8.12 -20.43
N SER A 210 36.21 -8.20 -20.58
CA SER A 210 35.54 -8.49 -21.85
C SER A 210 34.18 -7.79 -21.89
N ALA A 211 33.57 -7.76 -23.07
CA ALA A 211 32.24 -7.16 -23.22
C ALA A 211 31.22 -7.86 -22.32
N VAL A 212 30.45 -7.08 -21.58
CA VAL A 212 29.57 -7.60 -20.52
C VAL A 212 28.37 -6.66 -20.31
N THR A 213 27.21 -7.22 -19.97
CA THR A 213 26.05 -6.44 -19.53
C THR A 213 25.80 -6.72 -18.06
N VAL A 214 25.98 -5.69 -17.24
CA VAL A 214 25.79 -5.76 -15.80
C VAL A 214 24.40 -5.23 -15.46
N LYS A 215 23.61 -6.02 -14.72
CA LYS A 215 22.34 -5.56 -14.13
C LYS A 215 22.45 -5.58 -12.61
N ALA A 216 21.87 -4.60 -11.93
CA ALA A 216 21.96 -4.47 -10.48
C ALA A 216 20.60 -4.15 -9.83
N LEU A 217 20.38 -4.72 -8.63
CA LEU A 217 19.23 -4.52 -7.76
C LEU A 217 19.72 -4.16 -6.36
N ALA A 218 19.28 -3.01 -5.83
CA ALA A 218 19.53 -2.63 -4.45
C ALA A 218 18.35 -3.02 -3.55
N VAL A 219 18.68 -3.44 -2.32
CA VAL A 219 17.71 -3.80 -1.29
C VAL A 219 18.05 -3.14 0.02
N LYS A 220 17.03 -2.88 0.82
CA LYS A 220 17.12 -2.32 2.16
C LYS A 220 16.01 -2.91 3.03
N ALA A 221 16.31 -3.28 4.26
CA ALA A 221 15.36 -3.87 5.18
C ALA A 221 14.21 -2.91 5.47
N GLY A 222 12.97 -3.41 5.35
CA GLY A 222 11.76 -2.60 5.50
C GLY A 222 11.44 -1.72 4.29
N TYR A 223 12.17 -1.90 3.18
CA TYR A 223 11.97 -1.20 1.92
C TYR A 223 11.73 -2.21 0.79
N ASP A 224 10.95 -1.80 -0.20
CA ASP A 224 10.87 -2.46 -1.49
C ASP A 224 12.23 -2.40 -2.20
N ASN A 225 12.43 -3.43 -3.03
CA ASN A 225 13.58 -3.53 -3.90
C ASN A 225 13.60 -2.37 -4.90
N SER A 226 14.80 -1.90 -5.24
CA SER A 226 14.97 -0.84 -6.24
C SER A 226 14.46 -1.24 -7.63
N ALA A 227 14.43 -0.28 -8.57
CA ALA A 227 14.39 -0.64 -9.98
C ALA A 227 15.70 -1.35 -10.39
N ILE A 228 15.66 -2.12 -11.49
CA ILE A 228 16.84 -2.78 -12.03
C ILE A 228 17.67 -1.76 -12.83
N ALA A 229 18.88 -1.48 -12.38
CA ALA A 229 19.84 -0.69 -13.14
C ALA A 229 20.56 -1.59 -14.17
N THR A 230 20.85 -1.07 -15.36
CA THR A 230 21.56 -1.83 -16.42
C THR A 230 22.71 -0.99 -16.98
N ALA A 231 23.89 -1.59 -17.11
CA ALA A 231 25.05 -1.01 -17.78
C ALA A 231 25.69 -2.02 -18.73
N ALA A 232 25.86 -1.62 -20.00
CA ALA A 232 26.57 -2.42 -21.00
C ALA A 232 27.98 -1.86 -21.23
N TYR A 233 28.98 -2.72 -21.20
CA TYR A 233 30.37 -2.36 -21.43
C TYR A 233 30.96 -3.09 -22.63
N THR A 234 31.72 -2.36 -23.43
CA THR A 234 32.62 -2.93 -24.45
C THR A 234 34.06 -2.71 -24.02
N VAL A 235 34.97 -3.58 -24.46
CA VAL A 235 36.38 -3.53 -24.04
C VAL A 235 37.28 -3.15 -25.19
N ILE A 236 38.14 -2.17 -24.95
CA ILE A 236 39.23 -1.74 -25.82
C ILE A 236 40.52 -2.31 -25.27
N THR A 237 41.27 -3.03 -26.11
CA THR A 237 42.63 -3.48 -25.81
C THR A 237 43.62 -2.58 -26.52
N LEU A 238 44.57 -2.02 -25.79
CA LEU A 238 45.69 -1.32 -26.41
C LEU A 238 46.65 -2.36 -26.99
N SER A 239 46.69 -2.48 -28.30
CA SER A 239 47.77 -3.18 -29.00
C SER A 239 48.85 -2.16 -29.36
N TRP A 240 49.97 -2.19 -28.64
CA TRP A 240 51.16 -1.48 -29.08
C TRP A 240 51.76 -2.22 -30.28
N SER A 241 51.66 -1.65 -31.48
CA SER A 241 52.30 -2.19 -32.68
C SER A 241 53.62 -1.49 -33.02
N GLY A 242 54.33 -0.95 -32.02
CA GLY A 242 55.61 -0.30 -32.24
C GLY A 242 56.71 -1.33 -32.47
N THR A 243 57.14 -1.45 -33.72
CA THR A 243 58.41 -2.06 -34.11
C THR A 243 59.54 -1.24 -33.52
N THR A 244 60.33 -1.79 -32.60
CA THR A 244 61.61 -1.17 -32.21
C THR A 244 62.55 -1.20 -33.42
N SER A 245 62.77 -0.06 -34.07
CA SER A 245 63.98 0.17 -34.87
C SER A 245 64.22 1.67 -35.02
N GLY A 246 65.30 2.15 -34.41
CA GLY A 246 65.74 3.54 -34.50
C GLY A 246 66.45 3.97 -33.22
N SER A 247 67.76 3.72 -33.16
CA SER A 247 68.64 4.23 -32.11
C SER A 247 68.55 5.76 -32.06
N VAL A 248 68.16 6.32 -30.91
CA VAL A 248 68.25 7.76 -30.65
C VAL A 248 69.70 8.07 -30.29
N ASN A 249 70.43 8.68 -31.25
CA ASN A 249 71.76 9.20 -31.01
C ASN A 249 71.63 10.58 -30.37
N ILE A 250 71.94 10.71 -29.09
CA ILE A 250 71.94 11.99 -28.40
C ILE A 250 73.29 12.66 -28.71
N GLY A 251 73.33 13.40 -29.81
CA GLY A 251 74.46 14.27 -30.15
C GLY A 251 74.61 15.35 -29.09
N SER A 252 75.82 15.44 -28.54
CA SER A 252 76.26 16.48 -27.60
C SER A 252 76.15 17.89 -28.21
N VAL A 253 75.63 18.83 -27.41
CA VAL A 253 75.99 20.25 -27.45
C VAL A 253 76.15 20.74 -26.03
#